data_AF-A0A7S9L118-F1
#
_entry.id   AF-A0A7S9L118-F1
#
_cell.length_a   1.000
_cell.length_b   1.000
_cell.length_c   1.000
_cell.angle_alpha   90.00
_cell.angle_beta   90.00
_cell.angle_gamma   90.00
#
_symmetry.space_group_name_H-M   'P 1'
#
loop_
_entity.id
_entity.type
_entity.pdbx_description
1 polymer ?
#
loop_
_entity_poly.entity_id
_entity_poly.type
_entity_poly.pdbx_seq_one_letter_code
_entity_poly.pdbx_strand_id
1 'polypeptide(L)'
;MKNLIIEEALPIAELSRLGLYDGARHLLDETDLSALLSGRRTSLVNLKNLVSESFTIDSLDAKLSLNTDPDSLQQIKLHPIYKEPKRSVGLSDIETNELISGEAKNIAKSIDFPGGGSKTIVFEYDRETKEFISYDPAAVEIPFQINGEQLDTNKREDFALGKIVQLADGTMVQHRASEPQGILASRTALILTVLKDGAATRFLIKNISPIMDVSIHQTPFSPAFETAFLEMKKSDGSLSDEKLQQMELINFKSEYTRGYGHGVSR
;
A
#
# COMPACT_ATOMS: atom_id res chain seq x y z
N MET A 1 -3.38 8.08 19.99
CA MET A 1 -3.27 6.62 19.76
C MET A 1 -4.05 5.90 20.84
N LYS A 2 -5.20 5.32 20.51
CA LYS A 2 -5.69 4.16 21.26
C LYS A 2 -5.05 2.96 20.58
N ASN A 3 -4.27 2.20 21.34
CA ASN A 3 -3.95 0.80 21.05
C ASN A 3 -5.28 0.03 21.00
N LEU A 4 -6.04 0.18 19.91
CA LEU A 4 -6.94 -0.88 19.49
C LEU A 4 -6.00 -2.01 19.08
N ILE A 5 -6.14 -3.10 19.80
CA ILE A 5 -5.10 -4.08 20.03
C ILE A 5 -4.77 -4.73 18.69
N ILE A 6 -3.57 -4.45 18.17
CA ILE A 6 -3.00 -5.12 16.99
C ILE A 6 -3.06 -6.65 17.16
N GLU A 7 -2.96 -7.13 18.40
CA GLU A 7 -3.06 -8.55 18.76
C GLU A 7 -4.50 -9.11 18.67
N GLU A 8 -5.56 -8.29 18.74
CA GLU A 8 -6.95 -8.75 18.65
C GLU A 8 -7.42 -8.89 17.20
N ALA A 9 -6.76 -8.19 16.26
CA ALA A 9 -7.13 -8.15 14.85
C ALA A 9 -6.24 -9.03 13.95
N LEU A 10 -5.23 -9.71 14.51
CA LEU A 10 -4.35 -10.58 13.75
C LEU A 10 -4.38 -12.01 14.29
N PRO A 11 -4.43 -13.02 13.41
CA PRO A 11 -4.46 -14.42 13.84
C PRO A 11 -3.07 -14.88 14.33
N ILE A 12 -2.74 -14.58 15.59
CA ILE A 12 -1.42 -14.86 16.20
C ILE A 12 -1.00 -16.31 16.06
N ALA A 13 -1.92 -17.25 16.27
CA ALA A 13 -1.65 -18.68 16.14
C ALA A 13 -1.19 -19.05 14.72
N GLU A 14 -1.77 -18.43 13.70
CA GLU A 14 -1.40 -18.64 12.30
C GLU A 14 -0.06 -17.97 11.98
N LEU A 15 0.15 -16.73 12.42
CA LEU A 15 1.43 -16.03 12.27
C LEU A 15 2.59 -16.82 12.90
N SER A 16 2.38 -17.40 14.09
CA SER A 16 3.39 -18.25 14.74
C SER A 16 3.69 -19.50 13.93
N ARG A 17 2.66 -20.18 13.38
CA ARG A 17 2.83 -21.34 12.48
C ARG A 17 3.60 -21.00 11.19
N LEU A 18 3.48 -19.76 10.72
CA LEU A 18 4.20 -19.26 9.55
C LEU A 18 5.61 -18.75 9.87
N GLY A 19 6.03 -18.82 11.14
CA GLY A 19 7.32 -18.31 11.59
C GLY A 19 7.41 -16.77 11.59
N LEU A 20 6.27 -16.08 11.66
CA LEU A 20 6.14 -14.62 11.63
C LEU A 20 5.84 -14.02 13.01
N TYR A 21 5.84 -14.85 14.06
CA TYR A 21 5.65 -14.44 15.44
C TYR A 21 6.52 -15.32 16.36
N ASP A 22 7.33 -14.69 17.21
CA ASP A 22 8.33 -15.37 18.05
C ASP A 22 7.88 -15.59 19.51
N GLY A 23 6.62 -15.30 19.83
CA GLY A 23 6.08 -15.38 21.19
C GLY A 23 6.09 -14.05 21.95
N ALA A 24 6.84 -13.05 21.46
CA ALA A 24 6.89 -11.71 22.05
C ALA A 24 6.48 -10.62 21.06
N ARG A 25 6.77 -10.80 19.76
CA ARG A 25 6.48 -9.80 18.73
C ARG A 25 6.22 -10.42 17.36
N HIS A 26 5.53 -9.65 16.53
CA HIS A 26 5.47 -9.91 15.09
C HIS A 26 6.85 -9.67 14.45
N LEU A 27 7.19 -10.51 13.48
CA LEU A 27 8.41 -10.39 12.68
C LEU A 27 8.18 -9.65 11.35
N LEU A 28 6.94 -9.26 11.07
CA LEU A 28 6.59 -8.35 9.98
C LEU A 28 6.95 -6.92 10.37
N ASP A 29 7.37 -6.12 9.39
CA ASP A 29 7.53 -4.69 9.60
C ASP A 29 6.17 -3.98 9.73
N GLU A 30 6.18 -2.73 10.18
CA GLU A 30 4.96 -1.95 10.40
C GLU A 30 4.17 -1.71 9.10
N THR A 31 4.85 -1.65 7.95
CA THR A 31 4.20 -1.42 6.65
C THR A 31 3.39 -2.65 6.25
N ASP A 32 3.97 -3.84 6.37
CA ASP A 32 3.31 -5.10 6.07
C ASP A 32 2.20 -5.42 7.06
N LEU A 33 2.39 -5.07 8.33
CA LEU A 33 1.35 -5.20 9.35
C LEU A 33 0.13 -4.33 9.02
N SER A 34 0.38 -3.07 8.66
CA SER A 34 -0.65 -2.13 8.21
C SER A 34 -1.33 -2.61 6.92
N ALA A 35 -0.56 -3.17 5.99
CA ALA A 35 -1.08 -3.76 4.75
C ALA A 35 -2.11 -4.86 5.05
N LEU A 36 -1.78 -5.82 5.93
CA LEU A 36 -2.69 -6.89 6.33
C LEU A 36 -3.98 -6.35 6.93
N LEU A 37 -3.87 -5.41 7.87
CA LEU A 37 -5.03 -4.84 8.57
C LEU A 37 -5.95 -4.02 7.64
N SER A 38 -5.40 -3.43 6.58
CA SER A 38 -6.18 -2.75 5.55
C SER A 38 -6.63 -3.66 4.39
N GLY A 39 -6.44 -4.99 4.49
CA GLY A 39 -6.83 -5.94 3.44
C GLY A 39 -5.96 -5.91 2.18
N ARG A 40 -4.78 -5.29 2.24
CA ARG A 40 -3.78 -5.27 1.16
C ARG A 40 -2.82 -6.45 1.26
N ARG A 41 -1.95 -6.60 0.25
CA ARG A 41 -0.85 -7.57 0.29
C ARG A 41 0.39 -6.97 0.96
N THR A 42 1.11 -7.81 1.70
CA THR A 42 2.45 -7.51 2.21
C THR A 42 3.48 -7.48 1.08
N SER A 43 4.70 -7.07 1.41
CA SER A 43 5.90 -7.37 0.65
C SER A 43 6.14 -8.90 0.60
N LEU A 44 7.08 -9.36 -0.24
CA LEU A 44 7.50 -10.76 -0.19
C LEU A 44 8.13 -11.07 1.16
N VAL A 45 7.53 -11.99 1.89
CA VAL A 45 8.07 -12.51 3.14
C VAL A 45 8.66 -13.88 2.92
N ASN A 46 9.80 -14.14 3.56
CA ASN A 46 10.40 -15.46 3.57
C ASN A 46 9.82 -16.26 4.74
N LEU A 47 8.87 -17.13 4.43
CA LEU A 47 8.29 -18.07 5.39
C LEU A 47 9.26 -19.23 5.59
N LYS A 48 9.36 -19.74 6.81
CA LYS A 48 10.31 -20.81 7.17
C LYS A 48 9.62 -21.93 7.93
N ASN A 49 10.13 -23.14 7.75
CA ASN A 49 9.70 -24.35 8.46
C ASN A 49 8.18 -24.57 8.37
N LEU A 50 7.63 -24.48 7.16
CA LEU A 50 6.21 -24.68 6.92
C LEU A 50 5.89 -26.18 6.99
N VAL A 51 5.15 -26.58 8.03
CA VAL A 51 4.78 -27.97 8.27
C VAL A 51 3.26 -28.15 8.15
N SER A 52 2.86 -29.15 7.37
CA SER A 52 1.49 -29.65 7.27
C SER A 52 1.51 -31.18 7.35
N GLU A 53 0.35 -31.82 7.48
CA GLU A 53 0.23 -33.29 7.50
C GLU A 53 0.77 -33.95 6.23
N SER A 54 0.77 -33.22 5.10
CA SER A 54 1.12 -33.74 3.78
C SER A 54 2.43 -33.21 3.20
N PHE A 55 3.07 -32.22 3.82
CA PHE A 55 4.33 -31.64 3.32
C PHE A 55 5.15 -30.96 4.41
N THR A 56 6.45 -30.88 4.17
CA THR A 56 7.39 -30.01 4.90
C THR A 56 8.12 -29.16 3.86
N ILE A 57 8.04 -27.84 4.01
CA ILE A 57 8.71 -26.87 3.14
C ILE A 57 9.67 -26.06 4.01
N ASP A 58 10.96 -26.15 3.71
CA ASP A 58 12.02 -25.46 4.47
C ASP A 58 11.83 -23.95 4.42
N SER A 59 11.58 -23.41 3.23
CA SER A 59 11.27 -22.01 3.01
C SER A 59 10.35 -21.77 1.82
N LEU A 60 9.55 -20.71 1.89
CA LEU A 60 8.68 -20.25 0.83
C LEU A 60 8.63 -18.72 0.82
N ASP A 61 8.95 -18.12 -0.32
CA ASP A 61 8.69 -16.70 -0.54
C ASP A 61 7.24 -16.53 -0.99
N ALA A 62 6.49 -15.74 -0.24
CA ALA A 62 5.09 -15.45 -0.52
C ALA A 62 4.73 -14.04 -0.05
N LYS A 63 3.75 -13.42 -0.70
CA LYS A 63 3.02 -12.30 -0.09
C LYS A 63 1.90 -12.84 0.78
N LEU A 64 1.45 -12.02 1.72
CA LEU A 64 0.35 -12.35 2.62
C LEU A 64 -0.80 -11.37 2.43
N SER A 65 -2.02 -11.83 2.63
CA SER A 65 -3.18 -10.95 2.84
C SER A 65 -4.06 -11.50 3.96
N LEU A 66 -4.84 -10.64 4.60
CA LEU A 66 -5.82 -11.07 5.60
C LEU A 66 -7.20 -11.22 4.97
N ASN A 67 -7.92 -12.30 5.28
CA ASN A 67 -9.34 -12.39 4.94
C ASN A 67 -10.14 -11.49 5.88
N THR A 68 -10.81 -10.48 5.32
CA THR A 68 -11.61 -9.50 6.08
C THR A 68 -13.10 -9.79 6.04
N ASP A 69 -13.51 -10.96 5.55
CA ASP A 69 -14.92 -11.37 5.53
C ASP A 69 -15.47 -11.39 6.97
N PRO A 70 -16.45 -10.53 7.30
CA PRO A 70 -16.97 -10.36 8.66
C PRO A 70 -17.52 -11.65 9.28
N ASP A 71 -17.95 -12.59 8.44
CA ASP A 71 -18.55 -13.86 8.86
C ASP A 71 -17.51 -14.99 8.95
N SER A 72 -16.26 -14.74 8.56
CA SER A 72 -15.18 -15.72 8.59
C SER A 72 -14.20 -15.45 9.73
N LEU A 73 -13.60 -16.53 10.26
CA LEU A 73 -12.39 -16.37 11.07
C LEU A 73 -11.32 -15.66 10.23
N GLN A 74 -10.73 -14.61 10.78
CA GLN A 74 -9.59 -13.92 10.18
C GLN A 74 -8.49 -14.93 9.88
N GLN A 75 -8.18 -15.11 8.59
CA GLN A 75 -7.22 -16.09 8.09
C GLN A 75 -6.20 -15.42 7.20
N ILE A 76 -4.94 -15.81 7.35
CA ILE A 76 -3.84 -15.40 6.47
C ILE A 76 -3.92 -16.22 5.18
N LYS A 77 -3.99 -15.51 4.04
CA LYS A 77 -3.85 -16.12 2.72
C LYS A 77 -2.41 -15.98 2.25
N LEU A 78 -1.84 -17.07 1.79
CA LEU A 78 -0.51 -17.12 1.18
C LEU A 78 -0.62 -16.94 -0.33
N HIS A 79 0.18 -16.04 -0.87
CA HIS A 79 0.29 -15.73 -2.29
C HIS A 79 1.72 -16.04 -2.75
N PRO A 80 2.04 -17.31 -3.06
CA PRO A 80 3.38 -17.70 -3.48
C PRO A 80 3.71 -17.18 -4.88
N ILE A 81 4.99 -17.23 -5.24
CA ILE A 81 5.45 -16.89 -6.58
C ILE A 81 5.11 -18.05 -7.55
N TYR A 82 4.13 -17.85 -8.43
CA TYR A 82 3.77 -18.87 -9.43
C TYR A 82 4.70 -18.85 -10.64
N LYS A 83 4.87 -20.03 -11.26
CA LYS A 83 5.61 -20.15 -12.52
C LYS A 83 4.87 -19.47 -13.68
N GLU A 84 3.56 -19.64 -13.73
CA GLU A 84 2.68 -19.08 -14.76
C GLU A 84 1.57 -18.24 -14.13
N PRO A 85 1.05 -17.21 -14.82
CA PRO A 85 -0.07 -16.42 -14.33
C PRO A 85 -1.28 -17.30 -13.99
N LYS A 86 -1.80 -17.18 -12.77
CA LYS A 86 -3.07 -17.82 -12.40
C LYS A 86 -4.22 -17.11 -13.09
N ARG A 87 -5.17 -17.85 -13.66
CA ARG A 87 -6.37 -17.23 -14.27
C ARG A 87 -7.24 -16.58 -13.19
N SER A 88 -7.74 -15.37 -13.49
CA SER A 88 -8.75 -14.70 -12.69
C SER A 88 -10.16 -15.04 -13.18
N VAL A 89 -11.12 -15.09 -12.26
CA VAL A 89 -12.55 -15.10 -12.63
C VAL A 89 -12.99 -13.66 -12.87
N GLY A 90 -13.74 -13.41 -13.95
CA GLY A 90 -14.29 -12.09 -14.27
C GLY A 90 -13.49 -11.25 -15.28
N LEU A 91 -12.28 -11.70 -15.65
CA LEU A 91 -11.50 -11.11 -16.74
C LEU A 91 -11.60 -11.97 -18.00
N SER A 92 -11.71 -11.33 -19.16
CA SER A 92 -11.53 -11.95 -20.46
C SER A 92 -10.05 -12.17 -20.76
N ASP A 93 -9.73 -12.99 -21.77
CA ASP A 93 -8.34 -13.24 -22.17
C ASP A 93 -7.63 -11.95 -22.65
N ILE A 94 -8.36 -11.03 -23.29
CA ILE A 94 -7.82 -9.73 -23.75
C ILE A 94 -7.42 -8.88 -22.54
N GLU A 95 -8.35 -8.67 -21.61
CA GLU A 95 -8.12 -7.89 -20.37
C GLU A 95 -7.00 -8.50 -19.52
N THR A 96 -6.95 -9.83 -19.45
CA THR A 96 -5.89 -10.60 -18.79
C THR A 96 -4.53 -10.26 -19.41
N ASN A 97 -4.43 -10.28 -20.74
CA ASN A 97 -3.19 -9.98 -21.45
C ASN A 97 -2.78 -8.51 -21.29
N GLU A 98 -3.72 -7.56 -21.33
CA GLU A 98 -3.47 -6.13 -21.12
C GLU A 98 -2.87 -5.84 -19.74
N LEU A 99 -3.36 -6.52 -18.70
CA LEU A 99 -2.83 -6.40 -17.34
C LEU A 99 -1.44 -7.06 -17.19
N ILE A 100 -1.23 -8.23 -17.81
CA ILE A 100 0.06 -8.92 -17.79
C ILE A 100 1.13 -8.09 -18.53
N SER A 101 0.82 -7.62 -19.74
CA SER A 101 1.70 -6.77 -20.56
C SER A 101 1.96 -5.42 -19.87
N GLY A 102 0.99 -4.95 -19.09
CA GLY A 102 1.00 -3.64 -18.44
C GLY A 102 0.52 -2.50 -19.33
N GLU A 103 -0.11 -2.82 -20.46
CA GLU A 103 -0.88 -1.88 -21.28
C GLU A 103 -2.02 -1.25 -20.45
N ALA A 104 -2.67 -2.06 -19.61
CA ALA A 104 -3.55 -1.60 -18.55
C ALA A 104 -2.88 -1.78 -17.18
N LYS A 105 -3.02 -0.80 -16.28
CA LYS A 105 -2.56 -0.92 -14.89
C LYS A 105 -3.60 -1.61 -14.00
N ASN A 106 -4.86 -1.37 -14.30
CA ASN A 106 -6.03 -1.97 -13.69
C ASN A 106 -7.20 -1.90 -14.67
N ILE A 107 -8.24 -2.68 -14.36
CA ILE A 107 -9.48 -2.72 -15.12
C ILE A 107 -10.63 -2.72 -14.12
N ALA A 108 -11.53 -1.73 -14.21
CA ALA A 108 -12.73 -1.65 -13.39
C ALA A 108 -13.92 -2.24 -14.15
N LYS A 109 -14.66 -3.17 -13.53
CA LYS A 109 -15.81 -3.86 -14.14
C LYS A 109 -16.98 -3.89 -13.19
N SER A 110 -18.18 -3.74 -13.72
CA SER A 110 -19.40 -4.07 -12.97
C SER A 110 -19.60 -5.58 -12.97
N ILE A 111 -19.72 -6.17 -11.79
CA ILE A 111 -19.95 -7.61 -11.60
C ILE A 111 -21.28 -7.82 -10.90
N ASP A 112 -22.12 -8.63 -11.53
CA ASP A 112 -23.38 -9.07 -10.96
C ASP A 112 -23.15 -10.21 -9.97
N PHE A 113 -23.65 -10.04 -8.74
CA PHE A 113 -23.52 -11.06 -7.70
C PHE A 113 -24.77 -11.94 -7.63
N PRO A 114 -24.62 -13.26 -7.33
CA PRO A 114 -25.76 -14.14 -7.08
C PRO A 114 -26.59 -13.61 -5.90
N GLY A 115 -27.83 -13.20 -6.15
CA GLY A 115 -28.71 -12.57 -5.15
C GLY A 115 -29.30 -11.23 -5.58
N GLY A 116 -28.84 -10.67 -6.70
CA GLY A 116 -29.31 -9.39 -7.22
C GLY A 116 -28.45 -8.24 -6.70
N GLY A 117 -27.93 -7.43 -7.61
CA GLY A 117 -27.02 -6.32 -7.32
C GLY A 117 -25.73 -6.43 -8.13
N SER A 118 -25.31 -5.30 -8.68
CA SER A 118 -24.04 -5.14 -9.39
C SER A 118 -23.09 -4.31 -8.54
N LYS A 119 -21.84 -4.74 -8.36
CA LYS A 119 -20.79 -3.88 -7.78
C LYS A 119 -19.68 -3.67 -8.78
N THR A 120 -19.11 -2.47 -8.79
CA THR A 120 -17.85 -2.22 -9.47
C THR A 120 -16.74 -2.92 -8.70
N ILE A 121 -15.92 -3.69 -9.40
CA ILE A 121 -14.73 -4.37 -8.89
C ILE A 121 -13.55 -3.95 -9.75
N VAL A 122 -12.44 -3.58 -9.10
CA VAL A 122 -11.20 -3.25 -9.79
C VAL A 122 -10.30 -4.46 -9.78
N PHE A 123 -9.72 -4.78 -10.94
CA PHE A 123 -8.76 -5.86 -11.14
C PHE A 123 -7.39 -5.31 -11.45
N GLU A 124 -6.36 -5.92 -10.89
CA GLU A 124 -4.96 -5.61 -11.17
C GLU A 124 -4.11 -6.89 -11.20
N TYR A 125 -2.92 -6.81 -11.77
CA TYR A 125 -1.99 -7.93 -11.86
C TYR A 125 -0.73 -7.69 -11.03
N ASP A 126 -0.49 -8.58 -10.06
CA ASP A 126 0.71 -8.60 -9.25
C ASP A 126 1.79 -9.41 -9.96
N ARG A 127 2.73 -8.69 -10.58
CA ARG A 127 3.81 -9.28 -11.37
C ARG A 127 4.75 -10.16 -10.55
N GLU A 128 4.87 -9.89 -9.25
CA GLU A 128 5.79 -10.61 -8.37
C GLU A 128 5.27 -12.01 -8.05
N THR A 129 3.98 -12.13 -7.73
CA THR A 129 3.33 -13.42 -7.46
C THR A 129 2.76 -14.09 -8.71
N LYS A 130 2.58 -13.34 -9.80
CA LYS A 130 1.85 -13.73 -11.01
C LYS A 130 0.38 -14.06 -10.75
N GLU A 131 -0.24 -13.27 -9.90
CA GLU A 131 -1.65 -13.40 -9.57
C GLU A 131 -2.43 -12.14 -9.92
N PHE A 132 -3.72 -12.33 -10.17
CA PHE A 132 -4.66 -11.22 -10.27
C PHE A 132 -5.27 -10.95 -8.91
N ILE A 133 -5.38 -9.67 -8.60
CA ILE A 133 -6.02 -9.16 -7.40
C ILE A 133 -7.28 -8.43 -7.83
N SER A 134 -8.30 -8.52 -6.99
CA SER A 134 -9.54 -7.78 -7.17
C SER A 134 -9.96 -7.14 -5.86
N TYR A 135 -10.48 -5.91 -5.92
CA TYR A 135 -10.98 -5.19 -4.75
C TYR A 135 -12.23 -4.36 -5.05
N ASP A 136 -13.00 -4.08 -4.01
CA ASP A 136 -14.14 -3.16 -4.05
C ASP A 136 -13.62 -1.72 -3.88
N PRO A 137 -13.75 -0.82 -4.88
CA PRO A 137 -13.29 0.56 -4.78
C PRO A 137 -13.99 1.33 -3.64
N ALA A 138 -15.18 0.92 -3.21
CA ALA A 138 -15.88 1.54 -2.08
C ALA A 138 -15.23 1.23 -0.72
N ALA A 139 -14.41 0.18 -0.65
CA ALA A 139 -13.66 -0.19 0.56
C ALA A 139 -12.25 0.43 0.61
N VAL A 140 -11.85 1.19 -0.41
CA VAL A 140 -10.51 1.82 -0.47
C VAL A 140 -10.44 2.97 0.52
N GLU A 141 -9.39 2.97 1.34
CA GLU A 141 -9.04 4.10 2.19
C GLU A 141 -8.42 5.22 1.33
N ILE A 142 -9.19 6.27 1.08
CA ILE A 142 -8.77 7.40 0.25
C ILE A 142 -8.20 8.51 1.14
N PRO A 143 -6.97 9.01 0.90
CA PRO A 143 -6.45 10.15 1.63
C PRO A 143 -7.29 11.40 1.36
N PHE A 144 -7.49 12.22 2.39
CA PHE A 144 -8.17 13.51 2.26
C PHE A 144 -7.28 14.54 1.54
N GLN A 145 -5.99 14.57 1.88
CA GLN A 145 -4.99 15.39 1.20
C GLN A 145 -3.74 14.58 0.87
N ILE A 146 -3.07 14.97 -0.22
CA ILE A 146 -1.73 14.50 -0.58
C ILE A 146 -0.86 15.72 -0.80
N ASN A 147 0.27 15.81 -0.11
CA ASN A 147 1.18 16.96 -0.12
C ASN A 147 0.44 18.29 0.13
N GLY A 148 -0.57 18.27 1.01
CA GLY A 148 -1.40 19.42 1.36
C GLY A 148 -2.52 19.75 0.37
N GLU A 149 -2.52 19.15 -0.82
CA GLU A 149 -3.61 19.31 -1.79
C GLU A 149 -4.80 18.44 -1.41
N GLN A 150 -5.98 19.04 -1.26
CA GLN A 150 -7.23 18.30 -1.03
C GLN A 150 -7.68 17.60 -2.29
N LEU A 151 -7.96 16.30 -2.18
CA LEU A 151 -8.52 15.54 -3.29
C LEU A 151 -10.00 15.92 -3.47
N ASP A 152 -10.32 16.47 -4.64
CA ASP A 152 -11.70 16.69 -5.07
C ASP A 152 -12.43 15.36 -5.35
N THR A 153 -13.75 15.42 -5.57
CA THR A 153 -14.58 14.23 -5.78
C THR A 153 -14.06 13.34 -6.91
N ASN A 154 -13.63 13.94 -8.02
CA ASN A 154 -13.16 13.18 -9.19
C ASN A 154 -11.82 12.51 -8.88
N LYS A 155 -10.87 13.22 -8.27
CA LYS A 155 -9.59 12.64 -7.86
C LYS A 155 -9.76 11.52 -6.84
N ARG A 156 -10.74 11.64 -5.92
CA ARG A 156 -11.04 10.59 -4.94
C ARG A 156 -11.62 9.34 -5.63
N GLU A 157 -12.56 9.51 -6.55
CA GLU A 157 -13.12 8.41 -7.34
C GLU A 157 -12.04 7.74 -8.20
N ASP A 158 -11.24 8.54 -8.92
CA ASP A 158 -10.15 8.04 -9.75
C ASP A 158 -9.11 7.29 -8.90
N PHE A 159 -8.74 7.81 -7.72
CA PHE A 159 -7.85 7.10 -6.79
C PHE A 159 -8.46 5.76 -6.37
N ALA A 160 -9.73 5.72 -5.95
CA ALA A 160 -10.41 4.50 -5.54
C ALA A 160 -10.52 3.46 -6.66
N LEU A 161 -10.64 3.91 -7.91
CA LEU A 161 -10.65 3.04 -9.10
C LEU A 161 -9.23 2.62 -9.54
N GLY A 162 -8.19 3.03 -8.82
CA GLY A 162 -6.80 2.76 -9.17
C GLY A 162 -6.31 3.57 -10.37
N LYS A 163 -7.00 4.62 -10.82
CA LYS A 163 -6.49 5.46 -11.92
C LYS A 163 -5.36 6.36 -11.43
N ILE A 164 -4.58 6.87 -12.37
CA ILE A 164 -3.53 7.85 -12.07
C ILE A 164 -4.19 9.19 -11.75
N VAL A 165 -3.92 9.68 -10.54
CA VAL A 165 -4.32 11.01 -10.08
C VAL A 165 -3.11 11.92 -10.12
N GLN A 166 -3.23 13.05 -10.84
CA GLN A 166 -2.20 14.08 -10.90
C GLN A 166 -2.60 15.27 -10.02
N LEU A 167 -1.68 15.69 -9.15
CA LEU A 167 -1.77 16.88 -8.30
C LEU A 167 -1.27 18.12 -9.05
N ALA A 168 -1.60 19.31 -8.53
CA ALA A 168 -1.18 20.59 -9.09
C ALA A 168 0.34 20.78 -9.10
N ASP A 169 1.06 20.16 -8.18
CA ASP A 169 2.53 20.18 -8.12
C ASP A 169 3.21 19.16 -9.07
N GLY A 170 2.42 18.49 -9.92
CA GLY A 170 2.85 17.48 -10.87
C GLY A 170 3.07 16.09 -10.25
N THR A 171 2.86 15.91 -8.95
CA THR A 171 2.89 14.59 -8.31
C THR A 171 1.80 13.71 -8.92
N MET A 172 2.16 12.50 -9.33
CA MET A 172 1.20 11.50 -9.80
C MET A 172 1.15 10.38 -8.77
N VAL A 173 -0.07 9.92 -8.45
CA VAL A 173 -0.31 8.81 -7.54
C VAL A 173 -1.31 7.83 -8.11
N GLN A 174 -1.27 6.59 -7.64
CA GLN A 174 -2.20 5.55 -8.04
C GLN A 174 -2.41 4.60 -6.87
N HIS A 175 -3.66 4.27 -6.54
CA HIS A 175 -3.95 3.19 -5.60
C HIS A 175 -3.59 1.84 -6.20
N ARG A 176 -3.02 0.95 -5.39
CA ARG A 176 -2.70 -0.43 -5.80
C ARG A 176 -2.76 -1.38 -4.60
N ALA A 177 -3.62 -2.39 -4.66
CA ALA A 177 -3.84 -3.33 -3.56
C ALA A 177 -2.69 -4.34 -3.37
N SER A 178 -1.91 -4.57 -4.43
CA SER A 178 -0.70 -5.40 -4.44
C SER A 178 0.50 -4.76 -3.75
N GLU A 179 0.42 -3.46 -3.45
CA GLU A 179 1.47 -2.69 -2.81
C GLU A 179 1.21 -2.59 -1.30
N PRO A 180 2.20 -2.81 -0.43
CA PRO A 180 2.01 -2.76 1.02
C PRO A 180 1.48 -1.42 1.52
N GLN A 181 2.06 -0.33 0.99
CA GLN A 181 1.63 1.04 1.29
C GLN A 181 0.32 1.42 0.57
N GLY A 182 -0.22 0.57 -0.29
CA GLY A 182 -1.47 0.80 -1.02
C GLY A 182 -1.39 1.88 -2.10
N ILE A 183 -0.19 2.38 -2.39
CA ILE A 183 -0.01 3.54 -3.28
C ILE A 183 1.29 3.41 -4.06
N LEU A 184 1.22 3.77 -5.34
CA LEU A 184 2.36 4.09 -6.19
C LEU A 184 2.44 5.60 -6.36
N ALA A 185 3.65 6.12 -6.55
CA ALA A 185 3.83 7.56 -6.77
C ALA A 185 4.98 7.90 -7.73
N SER A 186 4.91 9.07 -8.37
CA SER A 186 6.04 9.64 -9.12
C SER A 186 7.13 10.21 -8.22
N ARG A 187 6.86 10.32 -6.91
CA ARG A 187 7.80 10.77 -5.88
C ARG A 187 8.01 9.66 -4.86
N THR A 188 9.19 9.65 -4.25
CA THR A 188 9.62 8.61 -3.28
C THR A 188 9.01 8.75 -1.89
N ALA A 189 8.48 9.92 -1.55
CA ALA A 189 7.77 10.16 -0.30
C ALA A 189 6.62 11.15 -0.53
N LEU A 190 5.57 11.00 0.28
CA LEU A 190 4.37 11.83 0.26
C LEU A 190 3.94 12.13 1.69
N ILE A 191 3.22 13.23 1.85
CA ILE A 191 2.51 13.53 3.09
C ILE A 191 1.03 13.29 2.85
N LEU A 192 0.49 12.31 3.55
CA LEU A 192 -0.93 11.98 3.49
C LEU A 192 -1.64 12.60 4.68
N THR A 193 -2.84 13.11 4.44
CA THR A 193 -3.78 13.47 5.50
C THR A 193 -4.97 12.54 5.42
N VAL A 194 -5.32 11.90 6.53
CA VAL A 194 -6.52 11.06 6.65
C VAL A 194 -7.45 11.68 7.67
N LEU A 195 -8.75 11.70 7.35
CA LEU A 195 -9.81 12.10 8.27
C LEU A 195 -10.37 10.87 8.96
N LYS A 196 -10.29 10.83 10.28
CA LYS A 196 -10.91 9.78 11.10
C LYS A 196 -11.65 10.44 12.26
N ASP A 197 -12.95 10.14 12.38
CA ASP A 197 -13.83 10.69 13.43
C ASP A 197 -13.79 12.23 13.52
N GLY A 198 -13.67 12.91 12.37
CA GLY A 198 -13.57 14.37 12.28
C GLY A 198 -12.19 14.95 12.60
N ALA A 199 -11.21 14.12 13.02
CA ALA A 199 -9.84 14.54 13.25
C ALA A 199 -8.95 14.28 12.02
N ALA A 200 -8.18 15.28 11.62
CA ALA A 200 -7.18 15.16 10.56
C ALA A 200 -5.85 14.68 11.15
N THR A 201 -5.37 13.53 10.68
CA THR A 201 -4.03 13.02 11.01
C THR A 201 -3.15 13.12 9.78
N ARG A 202 -1.97 13.73 9.93
CA ARG A 202 -0.96 13.84 8.88
C ARG A 202 0.15 12.84 9.14
N PHE A 203 0.66 12.22 8.10
CA PHE A 203 1.79 11.30 8.21
C PHE A 203 2.63 11.32 6.94
N LEU A 204 3.95 11.19 7.15
CA LEU A 204 4.94 11.08 6.09
C LEU A 204 5.14 9.60 5.75
N ILE A 205 4.80 9.23 4.52
CA ILE A 205 5.15 7.92 3.95
C ILE A 205 6.40 8.07 3.08
N LYS A 206 7.34 7.13 3.22
CA LYS A 206 8.63 7.12 2.52
C LYS A 206 8.81 5.79 1.79
N ASN A 207 9.78 5.75 0.86
CA ASN A 207 10.14 4.56 0.08
C ASN A 207 8.94 4.03 -0.73
N ILE A 208 8.10 4.92 -1.25
CA ILE A 208 6.91 4.57 -2.01
C ILE A 208 7.35 3.95 -3.34
N SER A 209 6.76 2.83 -3.73
CA SER A 209 7.01 2.22 -5.04
C SER A 209 6.71 3.19 -6.20
N PRO A 210 7.51 3.20 -7.28
CA PRO A 210 7.30 4.10 -8.39
C PRO A 210 6.04 3.74 -9.19
N ILE A 211 5.30 4.77 -9.62
CA ILE A 211 4.12 4.61 -10.50
C ILE A 211 4.46 4.21 -11.93
N MET A 212 5.70 4.48 -12.34
CA MET A 212 6.23 4.19 -13.67
C MET A 212 7.67 3.66 -13.52
N ASP A 213 8.53 3.95 -14.48
CA ASP A 213 9.95 3.58 -14.41
C ASP A 213 10.63 4.21 -13.18
N VAL A 214 11.48 3.44 -12.51
CA VAL A 214 12.28 3.89 -11.35
C VAL A 214 13.14 5.11 -11.72
N SER A 215 13.59 5.21 -12.98
CA SER A 215 14.41 6.32 -13.48
C SER A 215 13.71 7.67 -13.47
N ILE A 216 12.38 7.71 -13.41
CA ILE A 216 11.59 8.94 -13.31
C ILE A 216 11.05 9.20 -11.90
N HIS A 217 11.53 8.44 -10.91
CA HIS A 217 11.11 8.56 -9.53
C HIS A 217 11.80 9.77 -8.87
N GLN A 218 11.02 10.82 -8.69
CA GLN A 218 11.53 12.11 -8.23
C GLN A 218 11.73 12.12 -6.72
N THR A 219 12.60 13.04 -6.27
CA THR A 219 12.69 13.37 -4.85
C THR A 219 11.36 13.95 -4.35
N PRO A 220 11.09 13.89 -3.04
CA PRO A 220 9.79 14.32 -2.53
C PRO A 220 9.61 15.84 -2.54
N PHE A 221 10.68 16.61 -2.67
CA PHE A 221 10.75 18.05 -2.39
C PHE A 221 10.11 18.95 -3.46
N SER A 222 8.80 18.83 -3.66
CA SER A 222 8.00 19.88 -4.32
C SER A 222 7.70 21.02 -3.34
N PRO A 223 7.37 22.23 -3.84
CA PRO A 223 6.89 23.31 -2.98
C PRO A 223 5.68 22.90 -2.12
N ALA A 224 4.77 22.09 -2.68
CA ALA A 224 3.59 21.60 -1.96
C ALA A 224 3.98 20.60 -0.85
N PHE A 225 4.88 19.65 -1.14
CA PHE A 225 5.40 18.72 -0.14
C PHE A 225 6.11 19.44 1.00
N GLU A 226 6.97 20.41 0.70
CA GLU A 226 7.71 21.17 1.72
C GLU A 226 6.76 21.95 2.63
N THR A 227 5.73 22.57 2.06
CA THR A 227 4.69 23.27 2.82
C THR A 227 3.93 22.29 3.73
N ALA A 228 3.47 21.17 3.17
CA ALA A 228 2.77 20.14 3.93
C ALA A 228 3.64 19.51 5.04
N PHE A 229 4.96 19.43 4.84
CA PHE A 229 5.91 18.93 5.83
C PHE A 229 5.98 19.87 7.03
N LEU A 230 6.12 21.17 6.79
CA LEU A 230 6.15 22.17 7.85
C LEU A 230 4.82 22.20 8.62
N GLU A 231 3.68 22.09 7.91
CA GLU A 231 2.36 22.00 8.54
C GLU A 231 2.20 20.75 9.43
N MET A 232 2.67 19.60 8.96
CA MET A 232 2.68 18.36 9.75
C MET A 232 3.48 18.54 11.03
N LYS A 233 4.70 19.11 10.96
CA LYS A 233 5.53 19.38 12.13
C LYS A 233 4.91 20.38 13.10
N LYS A 234 4.16 21.35 12.59
CA LYS A 234 3.39 22.28 13.42
C LYS A 234 2.24 21.57 14.15
N SER A 235 1.54 20.64 13.50
CA SER A 235 0.41 19.93 14.11
C SER A 235 0.82 18.88 15.14
N ASP A 236 2.01 18.30 15.01
CA ASP A 236 2.49 17.26 15.93
C ASP A 236 2.94 17.82 17.30
N GLY A 237 2.86 19.14 17.49
CA GLY A 237 3.27 19.82 18.72
C GLY A 237 4.77 19.73 18.99
N SER A 238 5.56 19.18 18.06
CA SER A 238 7.00 18.99 18.23
C SER A 238 7.72 20.33 18.27
N LEU A 239 7.23 21.35 17.54
CA LEU A 239 7.90 22.65 17.40
C LEU A 239 6.89 23.77 17.09
N SER A 240 6.77 24.77 17.97
CA SER A 240 6.05 26.04 17.68
C SER A 240 6.93 27.11 17.02
N ASP A 241 8.25 26.88 16.96
CA ASP A 241 9.23 27.79 16.37
C ASP A 241 9.45 27.47 14.89
N GLU A 242 9.08 28.42 14.02
CA GLU A 242 9.24 28.33 12.57
C GLU A 242 10.70 28.06 12.16
N LYS A 243 11.70 28.56 12.89
CA LYS A 243 13.12 28.32 12.59
C LYS A 243 13.49 26.85 12.78
N LEU A 244 12.99 26.24 13.85
CA LEU A 244 13.25 24.83 14.12
C LEU A 244 12.57 23.93 13.08
N GLN A 245 11.35 24.28 12.64
CA GLN A 245 10.67 23.55 11.56
C GLN A 245 11.45 23.62 10.24
N GLN A 246 11.98 24.80 9.89
CA GLN A 246 12.82 24.95 8.70
C GLN A 246 14.14 24.16 8.83
N MET A 247 14.75 24.14 10.01
CA MET A 247 15.94 23.32 10.26
C MET A 247 15.66 21.83 10.08
N GLU A 248 14.51 21.33 10.55
CA GLU A 248 14.12 19.93 10.32
C GLU A 248 13.93 19.62 8.83
N LEU A 249 13.31 20.52 8.06
CA LEU A 249 13.18 20.34 6.61
C LEU A 249 14.54 20.31 5.91
N ILE A 250 15.47 21.19 6.31
CA ILE A 250 16.85 21.21 5.79
C ILE A 250 17.57 19.91 6.13
N ASN A 251 17.44 19.43 7.37
CA ASN A 251 18.03 18.16 7.81
C ASN A 251 17.44 17.00 7.01
N PHE A 252 16.12 16.95 6.84
CA PHE A 252 15.45 15.92 6.07
C PHE A 252 15.93 15.91 4.60
N LYS A 253 16.07 17.09 3.97
CA LYS A 253 16.70 17.21 2.64
C LYS A 253 18.12 16.66 2.61
N SER A 254 18.95 17.03 3.59
CA SER A 254 20.35 16.60 3.67
C SER A 254 20.49 15.08 3.85
N GLU A 255 19.73 14.50 4.79
CA GLU A 255 19.68 13.06 5.02
C GLU A 255 19.21 12.32 3.77
N TYR A 256 18.19 12.85 3.10
CA TYR A 256 17.66 12.28 1.87
C TYR A 256 18.72 12.26 0.76
N THR A 257 19.46 13.36 0.54
CA THR A 257 20.54 13.37 -0.45
C THR A 257 21.68 12.40 -0.09
N ARG A 258 22.03 12.26 1.19
CA ARG A 258 23.09 11.34 1.64
C ARG A 258 22.70 9.87 1.51
N GLY A 259 21.45 9.52 1.84
CA GLY A 259 20.94 8.15 1.74
C GLY A 259 20.82 7.65 0.30
N TYR A 260 20.39 8.50 -0.63
CA TYR A 260 20.25 8.14 -2.05
C TYR A 260 21.55 8.30 -2.85
N GLY A 261 22.56 9.02 -2.33
CA GLY A 261 23.88 9.14 -2.95
C GLY A 261 24.72 7.85 -2.94
N HIS A 262 24.39 6.88 -2.08
CA HIS A 262 25.08 5.59 -2.00
C HIS A 262 24.39 4.46 -2.80
N GLY A 263 23.22 4.71 -3.40
CA GLY A 263 22.46 3.70 -4.15
C GLY A 263 22.73 3.66 -5.67
N VAL A 264 23.47 4.64 -6.22
CA VAL A 264 23.72 4.75 -7.69
C VAL A 264 25.11 4.25 -8.08
N SER A 265 25.66 3.28 -7.34
CA SER A 265 26.86 2.58 -7.75
C SER A 265 26.68 1.09 -7.55
N ARG A 266 26.03 0.45 -8.52
CA ARG A 266 26.39 -0.87 -9.06
C ARG A 266 25.61 -1.18 -10.33
#